data_AF-A0A183HI73-F1
#
_entry.id   AF-A0A183HI73-F1
#
_cell.length_a   1.000
_cell.length_b   1.000
_cell.length_c   1.000
_cell.angle_alpha   90.00
_cell.angle_beta   90.00
_cell.angle_gamma   90.00
#
_symmetry.space_group_name_H-M   'P 1'
#
loop_
_entity.id
_entity.type
_entity.pdbx_description
1 polymer ?
#
loop_
_entity_poly.entity_id
_entity_poly.type
_entity_poly.pdbx_seq_one_letter_code
_entity_poly.pdbx_strand_id
1 'polypeptide(L)'
;MGCLVRASVDSGYRSLCRAEIIKFANSTHRFSVYLVDYGFYKWVKCNDVFDISVLNKRDKILCLPVALLHCRLEKRTNKIRLQQLEKGGEYEIIIKSRDSEGIFNVQIDRVDNIEGTLASIHNSGMPVNSERDSIFVG
;
A
#
# COMPACT_ATOMS: atom_id res chain seq x y z
N MET A 1 7.91 12.69 -17.39
CA MET A 1 6.59 13.06 -17.94
C MET A 1 5.61 12.02 -17.44
N GLY A 2 4.77 12.38 -16.46
CA GLY A 2 3.74 11.49 -15.94
C GLY A 2 2.48 11.51 -16.82
N CYS A 3 1.70 10.44 -16.79
CA CYS A 3 0.38 10.36 -17.39
C CYS A 3 -0.60 9.72 -16.41
N LEU A 4 -1.89 9.83 -16.70
CA LEU A 4 -2.91 9.01 -16.08
C LEU A 4 -3.30 7.88 -17.02
N VAL A 5 -3.52 6.70 -16.47
CA VAL A 5 -3.95 5.53 -17.24
C VAL A 5 -5.14 4.84 -16.61
N ARG A 6 -6.11 4.46 -17.43
CA ARG A 6 -7.23 3.63 -16.99
C ARG A 6 -6.83 2.16 -17.02
N ALA A 7 -6.52 1.59 -15.87
CA ALA A 7 -5.98 0.23 -15.75
C ALA A 7 -6.63 -0.55 -14.60
N SER A 8 -6.80 -1.85 -14.78
CA SER A 8 -7.06 -2.76 -13.67
C SER A 8 -5.76 -3.02 -12.91
N VAL A 9 -5.78 -2.92 -11.59
CA VAL A 9 -4.63 -3.26 -10.74
C VAL A 9 -4.78 -4.69 -10.25
N ASP A 10 -5.85 -4.99 -9.51
CA ASP A 10 -6.05 -6.29 -8.87
C ASP A 10 -7.40 -6.96 -9.18
N SER A 11 -8.51 -6.22 -9.06
CA SER A 11 -9.88 -6.77 -9.02
C SER A 11 -10.61 -6.82 -10.37
N GLY A 12 -9.90 -6.65 -11.49
CA GLY A 12 -10.49 -6.55 -12.83
C GLY A 12 -11.18 -5.20 -13.12
N TYR A 13 -11.60 -4.47 -12.08
CA TYR A 13 -12.11 -3.11 -12.20
C TYR A 13 -11.01 -2.14 -12.60
N ARG A 14 -11.34 -1.25 -13.54
CA ARG A 14 -10.40 -0.28 -14.08
C ARG A 14 -10.45 1.00 -13.25
N SER A 15 -9.32 1.38 -12.67
CA SER A 15 -9.12 2.63 -11.95
C SER A 15 -8.22 3.57 -12.75
N LEU A 16 -8.29 4.87 -12.43
CA LEU A 16 -7.37 5.85 -12.97
C LEU A 16 -6.10 5.85 -12.12
N CYS A 17 -4.97 5.53 -12.73
CA CYS A 17 -3.68 5.34 -12.05
C CYS A 17 -2.66 6.33 -12.60
N ARG A 18 -1.75 6.83 -11.75
CA ARG A 18 -0.57 7.56 -12.22
C ARG A 18 0.42 6.59 -12.84
N ALA A 19 1.03 7.00 -13.95
CA ALA A 19 2.00 6.17 -14.64
C ALA A 19 3.05 6.99 -15.38
N GLU A 20 4.11 6.30 -15.80
CA GLU A 20 5.09 6.80 -16.76
C GLU A 20 5.07 5.93 -18.02
N ILE A 21 5.15 6.56 -19.19
CA ILE A 21 5.24 5.85 -20.46
C ILE A 21 6.69 5.38 -20.66
N ILE A 22 6.86 4.09 -20.92
CA ILE A 22 8.18 3.45 -21.04
C ILE A 22 8.50 3.12 -22.50
N LYS A 23 7.53 2.55 -23.21
CA LYS A 23 7.67 2.21 -24.63
C LYS A 23 6.32 2.14 -25.32
N PHE A 24 6.32 2.36 -26.63
CA PHE A 24 5.17 2.14 -27.50
C PHE A 24 5.42 0.95 -28.41
N ALA A 25 4.42 0.06 -28.53
CA ALA A 25 4.45 -1.09 -29.42
C ALA A 25 3.53 -0.82 -30.62
N ASN A 26 4.13 -0.54 -31.79
CA ASN A 26 3.38 -0.27 -33.02
C ASN A 26 2.48 -1.43 -33.43
N SER A 27 2.95 -2.68 -33.32
CA SER A 27 2.20 -3.87 -33.76
C SER A 27 0.88 -4.09 -33.04
N THR A 28 0.76 -3.61 -31.79
CA THR A 28 -0.45 -3.78 -30.98
C THR A 28 -1.15 -2.45 -30.68
N HIS A 29 -0.55 -1.32 -31.08
CA HIS A 29 -0.96 0.03 -30.69
C HIS A 29 -1.16 0.17 -29.17
N ARG A 30 -0.16 -0.24 -28.40
CA ARG A 30 -0.19 -0.19 -26.93
C ARG A 30 1.04 0.50 -26.36
N PHE A 31 0.85 1.17 -25.24
CA PHE A 31 1.93 1.66 -24.39
C PHE A 31 2.24 0.63 -23.31
N SER A 32 3.53 0.39 -23.08
CA SER A 32 3.99 -0.17 -21.81
C SER A 32 4.16 1.01 -20.86
N VAL A 33 3.44 0.96 -19.75
CA VAL A 33 3.47 2.00 -18.72
C VAL A 33 3.92 1.40 -17.41
N TYR A 34 4.65 2.18 -16.61
CA TYR A 34 5.00 1.84 -15.23
C TYR A 34 4.03 2.54 -14.29
N LEU A 35 3.27 1.76 -13.51
CA LEU A 35 2.30 2.32 -12.56
C LEU A 35 3.04 2.76 -11.29
N VAL A 36 3.33 4.07 -11.18
CA VAL A 36 4.28 4.59 -10.18
C VAL A 36 3.86 4.30 -8.74
N ASP A 37 2.55 4.28 -8.46
CA ASP A 37 2.04 4.02 -7.11
C ASP A 37 1.95 2.55 -6.73
N TYR A 38 2.11 1.65 -7.72
CA TYR A 38 1.92 0.21 -7.54
C TYR A 38 3.19 -0.61 -7.83
N GLY A 39 4.15 -0.04 -8.57
CA GLY A 39 5.46 -0.62 -8.78
C GLY A 39 5.58 -1.70 -9.85
N PHE A 40 4.63 -1.80 -10.78
CA PHE A 40 4.70 -2.78 -11.86
C PHE A 40 4.35 -2.21 -13.24
N TYR A 41 4.81 -2.90 -14.28
CA TYR A 41 4.54 -2.55 -15.67
C TYR A 41 3.22 -3.11 -16.17
N LYS A 42 2.53 -2.36 -17.02
CA LYS A 42 1.30 -2.81 -17.69
C LYS A 42 1.25 -2.34 -19.13
N TRP A 43 0.72 -3.19 -20.00
CA TRP A 43 0.36 -2.79 -21.36
C TRP A 43 -1.04 -2.18 -21.40
N VAL A 44 -1.18 -0.96 -21.90
CA VAL A 44 -2.46 -0.24 -22.00
C VAL A 44 -2.71 0.25 -23.43
N LYS A 45 -3.99 0.38 -23.82
CA LYS A 45 -4.37 0.92 -25.14
C LYS A 45 -4.19 2.44 -25.14
N CYS A 46 -3.97 3.05 -26.31
CA CYS A 46 -3.83 4.50 -26.44
C CYS A 46 -5.02 5.27 -25.84
N ASN A 47 -6.25 4.82 -26.09
CA ASN A 47 -7.48 5.45 -25.59
C ASN A 47 -7.66 5.37 -24.06
N ASP A 48 -6.76 4.68 -23.37
CA ASP A 48 -6.74 4.57 -21.92
C ASP A 48 -5.62 5.40 -21.29
N VAL A 49 -4.88 6.18 -22.08
CA VAL A 49 -3.83 7.09 -21.62
C VAL A 49 -4.34 8.53 -21.71
N PHE A 50 -4.18 9.28 -20.62
CA PHE A 50 -4.58 10.66 -20.49
C PHE A 50 -3.34 11.49 -20.13
N ASP A 51 -3.13 12.57 -20.87
CA ASP A 51 -2.05 13.51 -20.55
C ASP A 51 -2.36 14.20 -19.22
N ILE A 52 -1.43 14.12 -18.26
CA ILE A 52 -1.63 14.71 -16.94
C ILE A 52 -1.59 16.25 -16.99
N SER A 53 -1.05 16.83 -18.07
CA SER A 53 -0.97 18.29 -18.27
C SER A 53 -2.34 18.96 -18.38
N VAL A 54 -3.37 18.20 -18.74
CA VAL A 54 -4.75 18.70 -18.89
C VAL A 54 -5.47 18.86 -17.56
N LEU A 55 -4.90 18.34 -16.47
CA LEU A 55 -5.48 18.46 -15.14
C LEU A 55 -5.33 19.89 -14.61
N ASN A 56 -6.23 20.24 -13.69
CA ASN A 56 -6.14 21.51 -12.99
C ASN A 56 -4.81 21.57 -12.22
N LYS A 57 -4.04 22.66 -12.36
CA LYS A 57 -2.76 22.86 -11.65
C LYS A 57 -2.90 22.80 -10.13
N ARG A 58 -4.10 23.00 -9.58
CA ARG A 58 -4.41 22.88 -8.15
C ARG A 58 -4.72 21.44 -7.73
N ASP A 59 -4.82 20.51 -8.68
CA ASP A 59 -5.08 19.10 -8.38
C ASP A 59 -3.87 18.50 -7.64
N LYS A 60 -4.14 17.92 -6.47
CA LYS A 60 -3.11 17.35 -5.61
C LYS A 60 -2.36 16.22 -6.28
N ILE A 61 -2.98 15.52 -7.24
CA ILE A 61 -2.39 14.39 -7.95
C ILE A 61 -1.07 14.75 -8.66
N LEU A 62 -0.91 16.03 -9.03
CA LEU A 62 0.28 16.57 -9.67
C LEU A 62 1.47 16.72 -8.71
N CYS A 63 1.22 16.82 -7.41
CA CYS A 63 2.24 17.06 -6.38
C CYS A 63 2.41 15.90 -5.40
N LEU A 64 1.58 14.84 -5.51
CA LEU A 64 1.71 13.67 -4.64
C LEU A 64 3.07 13.00 -4.88
N PRO A 65 3.83 12.66 -3.83
CA PRO A 65 5.00 11.80 -3.99
C PRO A 65 4.55 10.45 -4.55
N VAL A 66 5.45 9.77 -5.26
CA VAL A 66 5.21 8.39 -5.69
C VAL A 66 5.03 7.52 -4.44
N ALA A 67 3.95 6.73 -4.38
CA ALA A 67 3.63 5.92 -3.20
C ALA A 67 4.59 4.72 -3.00
N LEU A 68 5.40 4.41 -4.01
CA LEU A 68 6.30 3.27 -4.00
C LEU A 68 7.69 3.61 -3.44
N LEU A 69 8.15 2.78 -2.51
CA LEU A 69 9.53 2.77 -2.04
C LEU A 69 10.35 1.79 -2.87
N HIS A 70 11.42 2.26 -3.50
CA HIS A 70 12.39 1.38 -4.16
C HIS A 70 13.33 0.80 -3.12
N CYS A 71 13.19 -0.49 -2.84
CA CYS A 71 13.89 -1.16 -1.75
C CYS A 71 14.74 -2.35 -2.23
N ARG A 72 15.80 -2.64 -1.49
CA ARG A 72 16.63 -3.83 -1.63
C ARG A 72 16.72 -4.54 -0.28
N LEU A 73 16.39 -5.83 -0.24
CA LEU A 73 16.59 -6.63 0.97
C LEU A 73 18.08 -6.83 1.25
N GLU A 74 18.46 -6.72 2.51
CA GLU A 74 19.80 -7.03 2.96
C GLU A 74 20.12 -8.53 2.79
N LYS A 75 21.26 -8.85 2.17
CA LYS A 75 21.64 -10.23 1.80
C LYS A 75 22.00 -11.15 2.97
N ARG A 76 22.18 -10.62 4.19
CA ARG A 76 22.90 -11.30 5.28
C ARG A 76 22.09 -11.57 6.55
N THR A 77 20.77 -11.48 6.51
CA THR A 77 19.94 -11.75 7.69
C THR A 77 19.23 -13.09 7.56
N ASN A 78 19.09 -13.83 8.68
CA ASN A 78 18.22 -15.01 8.80
C ASN A 78 16.72 -14.64 8.78
N LYS A 79 16.37 -13.52 8.17
CA LYS A 79 15.03 -12.94 8.14
C LYS A 79 14.31 -13.30 6.85
N ILE A 80 13.09 -12.79 6.71
CA ILE A 80 12.19 -13.07 5.59
C ILE A 80 12.90 -12.78 4.27
N ARG A 81 12.99 -13.81 3.43
CA ARG A 81 13.48 -13.68 2.06
C ARG A 81 12.37 -13.14 1.17
N LEU A 82 12.74 -12.50 0.06
CA LEU A 82 11.78 -11.97 -0.91
C LEU A 82 10.75 -13.03 -1.38
N GLN A 83 11.17 -14.29 -1.50
CA GLN A 83 10.28 -15.40 -1.92
C GLN A 83 9.22 -15.77 -0.88
N GLN A 84 9.34 -15.29 0.35
CA GLN A 84 8.41 -15.56 1.46
C GLN A 84 7.43 -14.41 1.68
N LEU A 85 7.50 -13.34 0.89
CA LEU A 85 6.50 -12.29 0.91
C LEU A 85 5.23 -12.76 0.18
N GLU A 86 4.09 -12.56 0.83
CA GLU A 86 2.78 -12.92 0.34
C GLU A 86 2.02 -11.67 -0.02
N LYS A 87 1.33 -11.69 -1.17
CA LYS A 87 0.48 -10.58 -1.59
C LYS A 87 -0.63 -10.39 -0.56
N GLY A 88 -0.81 -9.15 -0.10
CA GLY A 88 -1.81 -8.80 0.91
C GLY A 88 -1.37 -9.07 2.35
N GLY A 89 -0.16 -9.60 2.57
CA GLY A 89 0.42 -9.70 3.90
C GLY A 89 0.85 -8.34 4.45
N GLU A 90 0.79 -8.19 5.76
CA GLU A 90 1.30 -7.02 6.47
C GLU A 90 2.73 -7.26 6.95
N TYR A 91 3.60 -6.28 6.73
CA TYR A 91 5.01 -6.37 7.01
C TYR A 91 5.53 -5.06 7.59
N GLU A 92 6.42 -5.17 8.58
CA GLU A 92 7.21 -4.07 9.08
C GLU A 92 8.47 -3.92 8.21
N ILE A 93 8.69 -2.71 7.69
CA ILE A 93 9.86 -2.39 6.87
C ILE A 93 10.76 -1.44 7.65
N ILE A 94 11.97 -1.90 7.98
CA ILE A 94 12.97 -1.12 8.70
C ILE A 94 14.03 -0.62 7.70
N ILE A 95 14.07 0.70 7.50
CA ILE A 95 15.05 1.36 6.63
C ILE A 95 16.39 1.44 7.37
N LYS A 96 17.45 0.90 6.76
CA LYS A 96 18.82 0.93 7.31
C LYS A 96 19.68 2.02 6.70
N SER A 97 19.59 2.18 5.38
CA SER A 97 20.33 3.21 4.65
C SER A 97 19.66 3.50 3.30
N ARG A 98 20.09 4.59 2.67
CA ARG A 98 19.72 4.96 1.30
C ARG A 98 20.98 5.12 0.48
N ASP A 99 21.05 4.49 -0.68
CA ASP A 99 22.18 4.65 -1.59
C ASP A 99 22.05 5.89 -2.48
N SER A 100 23.09 6.16 -3.28
CA SER A 100 23.15 7.31 -4.19
C SER A 100 22.14 7.26 -5.33
N GLU A 101 21.60 6.08 -5.66
CA GLU A 101 20.52 5.91 -6.65
C GLU A 101 19.14 6.14 -6.01
N GLY A 102 19.10 6.40 -4.71
CA GLY A 102 17.90 6.63 -3.95
C GLY A 102 17.19 5.34 -3.53
N ILE A 103 17.82 4.17 -3.69
CA ILE A 103 17.28 2.87 -3.28
C ILE A 103 17.52 2.67 -1.77
N PHE A 104 16.48 2.25 -1.07
CA PHE A 104 16.53 1.97 0.36
C PHE A 104 17.01 0.54 0.61
N ASN A 105 18.07 0.40 1.41
CA ASN A 105 18.44 -0.91 1.94
C ASN A 105 17.57 -1.17 3.16
N VAL A 106 16.77 -2.23 3.10
CA VAL A 106 15.74 -2.52 4.10
C VAL A 106 15.87 -3.91 4.68
N GLN A 107 15.38 -4.01 5.90
CA GLN A 107 15.05 -5.25 6.57
C GLN A 107 13.52 -5.35 6.63
N ILE A 108 12.97 -6.54 6.40
CA ILE A 108 11.52 -6.78 6.41
C ILE A 108 11.22 -7.88 7.42
N ASP A 109 10.24 -7.64 8.28
CA ASP A 109 9.73 -8.57 9.27
C ASP A 109 8.20 -8.70 9.09
N ARG A 110 7.62 -9.89 9.32
CA ARG A 110 6.17 -10.12 9.20
C ARG A 110 5.53 -9.50 10.43
N VAL A 111 4.43 -8.77 10.22
CA VAL A 111 3.58 -8.39 11.35
C VAL A 111 2.78 -9.64 11.69
N ASP A 112 3.24 -10.38 12.69
CA ASP A 112 2.41 -11.44 13.26
C ASP A 112 1.27 -10.75 13.99
N ASN A 113 0.04 -10.97 13.52
CA ASN A 113 -1.15 -10.59 14.28
C ASN A 113 -1.12 -11.36 15.59
N ILE A 114 -0.62 -10.73 16.65
CA ILE A 114 -0.89 -11.16 18.01
C ILE A 114 -2.35 -10.78 18.31
N GLU A 115 -3.30 -11.45 17.66
CA GLU A 115 -4.73 -11.41 18.01
C GLU A 115 -5.02 -12.12 19.35
N GLY A 116 -3.99 -12.41 20.17
CA GLY A 116 -4.11 -13.05 21.47
C GLY A 116 -3.87 -12.16 22.69
N THR A 117 -3.40 -10.91 22.56
CA THR A 117 -2.88 -10.15 23.73
C THR A 117 -3.45 -8.73 23.85
N LEU A 118 -4.68 -8.49 23.38
CA LEU A 118 -5.43 -7.26 23.69
C LEU A 118 -6.81 -7.52 24.32
N ALA A 119 -7.14 -8.76 24.70
CA ALA A 119 -8.40 -9.10 25.38
C ALA A 119 -8.31 -9.18 26.92
N SER A 120 -7.21 -8.73 27.55
CA SER A 120 -7.00 -8.98 29.00
C SER A 120 -6.40 -7.80 29.78
N ILE A 121 -6.71 -6.54 29.44
CA ILE A 121 -6.48 -5.42 30.38
C ILE A 121 -7.63 -4.40 30.27
N HIS A 122 -8.83 -4.81 30.72
CA HIS A 122 -9.80 -3.92 31.34
C HIS A 122 -10.91 -4.77 31.99
N ASN A 123 -10.55 -5.48 33.06
CA ASN A 123 -11.50 -5.93 34.09
C ASN A 123 -10.79 -5.84 35.45
N SER A 124 -10.43 -4.62 35.85
CA SER A 124 -10.09 -4.31 37.24
C SER A 124 -11.28 -3.62 37.90
N GLY A 125 -12.13 -4.44 38.50
CA GLY A 125 -12.86 -4.20 39.74
C GLY A 125 -13.65 -2.90 39.90
N MET A 126 -14.97 -3.02 39.83
CA MET A 126 -15.85 -2.43 40.85
C MET A 126 -16.91 -3.48 41.23
N PRO A 127 -17.05 -3.87 42.50
CA PRO A 127 -18.17 -4.68 42.94
C PRO A 127 -19.40 -3.78 42.98
N VAL A 128 -20.40 -4.04 42.13
CA VAL A 128 -21.72 -3.44 42.31
C VAL A 128 -22.42 -4.23 43.42
N ASN A 129 -22.46 -3.63 44.62
CA ASN A 129 -23.30 -4.10 45.70
C ASN A 129 -24.76 -4.09 45.22
N SER A 130 -25.36 -5.27 45.10
CA SER A 130 -26.81 -5.41 45.03
C SER A 130 -27.36 -5.36 46.46
N GLU A 131 -27.60 -4.15 46.97
CA GLU A 131 -28.45 -4.01 48.16
C GLU A 131 -29.90 -4.22 47.75
N ARG A 132 -30.52 -5.18 48.45
CA ARG A 132 -31.96 -5.39 48.49
C ARG A 132 -32.57 -4.18 49.18
N ASP A 133 -33.57 -3.59 48.56
CA ASP A 133 -34.64 -2.92 49.30
C ASP A 133 -35.98 -3.28 48.66
N SER A 134 -36.62 -4.24 49.31
CA SER A 134 -38.06 -4.48 49.21
C SER A 134 -38.72 -3.75 50.37
N ILE A 135 -39.48 -2.68 50.10
CA ILE A 135 -40.52 -2.14 50.99
C ILE A 135 -41.76 -1.76 50.16
N PHE A 136 -42.90 -1.89 50.83
CA PHE A 136 -44.26 -2.22 50.40
C PHE A 136 -45.22 -1.00 50.38
N VAL A 137 -46.38 -1.19 49.73
CA VAL A 137 -47.71 -0.54 49.87
C VAL A 137 -47.85 0.98 49.68
N GLY A 138 -48.79 1.34 48.80
CA GLY A 138 -49.48 2.63 48.71
C GLY A 138 -50.38 2.68 47.49
#